data_AF-A0A1S3HK48-F1
#
_entry.id   AF-A0A1S3HK48-F1
#
_cell.length_a   1.000
_cell.length_b   1.000
_cell.length_c   1.000
_cell.angle_alpha   90.00
_cell.angle_beta   90.00
_cell.angle_gamma   90.00
#
_symmetry.space_group_name_H-M   'P 1'
#
loop_
_entity.id
_entity.type
_entity.pdbx_description
1 polymer ?
#
loop_
_entity_poly.entity_id
_entity_poly.type
_entity_poly.pdbx_seq_one_letter_code
_entity_poly.pdbx_strand_id
1 'polypeptide(L)'
;MKENDLNPAIIAFQPTVPVLCTDIPVFDFYCEDIFLQVEVRIPQQWKQALCPSEGGVSERQEAVVEACGIQINAKHWNKIVTLKIAPVIDGIYDGDQITKVLLSTAEFNVHQAWSNYRLPDIPILVVDTDMTLKGLVCMANSDPHMMTFDGVRYECQLPGEFIMYKHQTLPIQVHGFFKLCNNGRAFCPCAVTVMSGGDLFIFDRCRAGTGSETTKGIKKPMRSGLLGCEHGQMRVESFNNAKDFK
;
A
#
# COMPACT_ATOMS: atom_id res chain seq x y z
N MET A 1 -0.84 12.44 -2.34
CA MET A 1 -0.33 12.89 -1.04
C MET A 1 -1.48 13.43 -0.22
N LYS A 2 -1.68 12.91 0.99
CA LYS A 2 -2.65 13.48 1.94
C LYS A 2 -1.91 14.46 2.83
N GLU A 3 -2.64 15.40 3.42
CA GLU A 3 -2.14 16.47 4.30
C GLU A 3 -1.36 15.97 5.54
N ASN A 4 -1.34 14.65 5.79
CA ASN A 4 -0.64 13.98 6.88
C ASN A 4 0.63 13.22 6.46
N ASP A 5 1.13 13.36 5.22
CA ASP A 5 2.38 12.72 4.82
C ASP A 5 3.57 13.35 5.58
N LEU A 6 4.12 12.60 6.54
CA LEU A 6 5.20 13.02 7.43
C LEU A 6 6.45 13.40 6.60
N ASN A 7 6.84 14.69 6.70
CA ASN A 7 8.08 15.28 6.20
C ASN A 7 8.55 14.81 4.79
N PRO A 8 7.97 15.34 3.70
CA PRO A 8 8.44 15.03 2.37
C PRO A 8 9.89 15.50 2.17
N ALA A 9 10.73 14.64 1.60
CA ALA A 9 12.03 15.02 1.10
C ALA A 9 11.89 15.79 -0.21
N ILE A 10 12.74 16.80 -0.41
CA ILE A 10 12.79 17.58 -1.65
C ILE A 10 14.07 17.22 -2.40
N ILE A 11 13.92 16.66 -3.59
CA ILE A 11 15.00 16.54 -4.55
C ILE A 11 14.96 17.78 -5.44
N ALA A 12 16.02 18.57 -5.42
CA ALA A 12 16.19 19.70 -6.32
C ALA A 12 17.28 19.37 -7.35
N PHE A 13 17.01 19.63 -8.61
CA PHE A 13 18.02 19.52 -9.66
C PHE A 13 17.93 20.70 -10.62
N GLN A 14 19.08 21.05 -11.19
CA GLN A 14 19.24 22.12 -12.16
C GLN A 14 19.92 21.53 -13.39
N PRO A 15 19.28 21.59 -14.57
CA PRO A 15 19.93 21.17 -15.80
C PRO A 15 21.20 22.01 -16.04
N THR A 16 22.30 21.33 -16.37
CA THR A 16 23.59 21.95 -16.69
C THR A 16 23.87 22.02 -18.19
N VAL A 17 23.09 21.28 -18.97
CA VAL A 17 23.12 21.28 -20.44
C VAL A 17 21.87 21.99 -20.94
N PRO A 18 21.97 22.92 -21.90
CA PRO A 18 20.82 23.61 -22.46
C PRO A 18 19.82 22.67 -23.14
N VAL A 19 18.54 22.94 -22.97
CA VAL A 19 17.50 22.47 -23.90
C VAL A 19 17.51 23.43 -25.07
N LEU A 20 18.21 23.05 -26.15
CA LEU A 20 18.38 23.93 -27.30
C LEU A 20 17.02 24.25 -27.93
N CYS A 21 16.82 25.52 -28.19
CA CYS A 21 15.68 26.06 -28.91
C CYS A 21 16.16 27.27 -29.72
N THR A 22 15.42 27.64 -30.77
CA THR A 22 15.74 28.80 -31.61
C THR A 22 14.69 29.87 -31.43
N ASP A 23 15.12 31.14 -31.37
CA ASP A 23 14.19 32.29 -31.37
C ASP A 23 13.46 32.45 -32.72
N ILE A 24 13.93 31.74 -33.75
CA ILE A 24 13.25 31.58 -35.03
C ILE A 24 12.30 30.38 -34.89
N PRO A 25 10.98 30.56 -35.07
CA PRO A 25 10.01 29.51 -34.86
C PRO A 25 10.23 28.35 -35.84
N VAL A 26 10.31 27.13 -35.32
CA VAL A 26 10.27 25.90 -36.11
C VAL A 26 8.84 25.38 -35.99
N PHE A 27 8.07 25.41 -37.08
CA PHE A 27 6.64 25.09 -37.10
C PHE A 27 5.78 25.92 -36.11
N ASP A 28 6.01 27.25 -36.02
CA ASP A 28 5.30 28.19 -35.12
C ASP A 28 5.47 27.95 -33.60
N PHE A 29 6.40 27.09 -33.18
CA PHE A 29 6.74 26.92 -31.76
C PHE A 29 7.90 27.82 -31.34
N TYR A 30 7.71 28.58 -30.25
CA TYR A 30 8.76 29.36 -29.61
C TYR A 30 9.42 28.58 -28.47
N CYS A 31 10.59 29.04 -28.01
CA CYS A 31 11.26 28.49 -26.82
C CYS A 31 10.36 28.44 -25.57
N GLU A 32 9.35 29.31 -25.47
CA GLU A 32 8.37 29.33 -24.39
C GLU A 32 7.39 28.15 -24.43
N ASP A 33 7.14 27.59 -25.62
CA ASP A 33 6.18 26.50 -25.84
C ASP A 33 6.84 25.11 -25.79
N ILE A 34 8.16 25.06 -25.68
CA ILE A 34 8.93 23.82 -25.70
C ILE A 34 9.19 23.37 -24.27
N PHE A 35 8.63 22.21 -23.91
CA PHE A 35 8.81 21.59 -22.59
C PHE A 35 9.43 20.20 -22.73
N LEU A 36 10.57 20.01 -22.06
CA LEU A 36 11.17 18.70 -21.86
C LEU A 36 10.46 18.00 -20.70
N GLN A 37 9.83 16.87 -20.98
CA GLN A 37 9.23 16.01 -19.97
C GLN A 37 10.30 15.10 -19.37
N VAL A 38 10.48 15.18 -18.05
CA VAL A 38 11.29 14.25 -17.27
C VAL A 38 10.35 13.34 -16.50
N GLU A 39 10.28 12.09 -16.91
CA GLU A 39 9.55 11.04 -16.21
C GLU A 39 10.28 10.65 -14.92
N VAL A 40 9.50 10.46 -13.87
CA VAL A 40 9.99 10.03 -12.57
C VAL A 40 9.45 8.64 -12.27
N ARG A 41 10.35 7.70 -11.96
CA ARG A 41 9.98 6.33 -11.58
C ARG A 41 10.70 5.93 -10.31
N ILE A 42 9.98 5.31 -9.39
CA ILE A 42 10.56 4.63 -8.24
C ILE A 42 10.47 3.13 -8.54
N PRO A 43 11.59 2.40 -8.62
CA PRO A 43 11.56 0.98 -8.87
C PRO A 43 10.85 0.31 -7.71
N GLN A 44 9.75 -0.38 -8.01
CA GLN A 44 9.04 -1.16 -7.03
C GLN A 44 9.91 -2.32 -6.58
N GLN A 45 10.13 -2.43 -5.26
CA GLN A 45 10.76 -3.60 -4.69
C GLN A 45 9.70 -4.71 -4.54
N TRP A 46 9.95 -5.84 -5.23
CA TRP A 46 9.33 -7.18 -5.19
C TRP A 46 7.99 -7.49 -4.47
N LYS A 47 6.97 -6.62 -4.50
CA LYS A 47 5.56 -7.05 -4.42
C LYS A 47 4.67 -6.27 -5.40
N GLN A 48 4.67 -6.77 -6.66
CA GLN A 48 3.87 -6.46 -7.86
C GLN A 48 3.81 -4.96 -8.27
N ALA A 49 3.46 -4.67 -9.54
CA ALA A 49 3.36 -3.32 -10.14
C ALA A 49 1.96 -2.92 -10.68
N LEU A 50 1.53 -1.64 -10.51
CA LEU A 50 1.34 -0.62 -11.56
C LEU A 50 0.83 0.77 -11.09
N CYS A 51 1.34 1.81 -11.74
CA CYS A 51 0.69 3.12 -11.84
C CYS A 51 -0.77 2.93 -12.32
N PRO A 52 -1.77 3.58 -11.70
CA PRO A 52 -3.16 3.27 -11.99
C PRO A 52 -3.54 3.89 -13.33
N SER A 53 -3.76 3.06 -14.35
CA SER A 53 -4.77 3.40 -15.36
C SER A 53 -6.09 2.70 -15.06
N GLU A 54 -6.14 1.46 -14.56
CA GLU A 54 -7.41 0.84 -14.16
C GLU A 54 -7.22 -0.15 -13.01
N GLY A 55 -8.23 -0.24 -12.15
CA GLY A 55 -8.17 -0.88 -10.85
C GLY A 55 -7.84 -2.36 -10.85
N GLY A 56 -7.04 -2.76 -9.86
CA GLY A 56 -6.77 -4.14 -9.50
C GLY A 56 -5.71 -4.22 -8.39
N VAL A 57 -6.10 -4.81 -7.26
CA VAL A 57 -5.33 -5.35 -6.12
C VAL A 57 -3.97 -4.69 -5.77
N SER A 58 -3.93 -4.08 -4.59
CA SER A 58 -2.90 -3.22 -4.03
C SER A 58 -1.49 -3.81 -3.92
N GLU A 59 -0.52 -2.99 -4.30
CA GLU A 59 0.91 -3.20 -4.08
C GLU A 59 1.43 -2.13 -3.15
N ARG A 60 2.44 -2.47 -2.34
CA ARG A 60 3.07 -1.55 -1.41
C ARG A 60 4.30 -0.94 -2.08
N GLN A 61 4.37 0.39 -2.08
CA GLN A 61 5.53 1.16 -2.52
C GLN A 61 6.22 1.70 -1.27
N GLU A 62 7.55 1.76 -1.24
CA GLU A 62 8.32 2.36 -0.14
C GLU A 62 8.18 3.89 -0.10
N ALA A 63 8.07 4.48 -1.28
CA ALA A 63 8.03 5.92 -1.45
C ALA A 63 7.15 6.30 -2.64
N VAL A 64 6.51 7.46 -2.54
CA VAL A 64 5.62 8.04 -3.54
C VAL A 64 6.07 9.45 -3.92
N VAL A 65 5.80 9.82 -5.17
CA VAL A 65 6.07 11.16 -5.71
C VAL A 65 4.77 11.95 -5.84
N GLU A 66 4.83 13.26 -5.66
CA GLU A 66 3.68 14.17 -5.84
C GLU A 66 3.18 14.18 -7.30
N ALA A 67 4.10 14.04 -8.26
CA ALA A 67 3.83 14.01 -9.68
C ALA A 67 4.71 12.95 -10.39
N CYS A 68 4.14 12.24 -11.37
CA CYS A 68 4.83 11.22 -12.17
C CYS A 68 5.87 11.80 -13.16
N GLY A 69 5.99 13.12 -13.22
CA GLY A 69 6.88 13.79 -14.16
C GLY A 69 7.10 15.25 -13.81
N ILE A 70 8.15 15.82 -14.41
CA ILE A 70 8.59 17.19 -14.25
C ILE A 70 8.72 17.82 -15.62
N GLN A 71 8.31 19.08 -15.76
CA GLN A 71 8.42 19.82 -17.02
C GLN A 71 9.50 20.88 -16.92
N ILE A 72 10.46 20.83 -17.84
CA ILE A 72 11.51 21.85 -17.97
C ILE A 72 11.23 22.66 -19.22
N ASN A 73 10.99 23.96 -19.06
CA ASN A 73 10.80 24.87 -20.18
C ASN A 73 12.15 25.17 -20.87
N ALA A 74 12.19 25.15 -22.20
CA ALA A 74 13.43 25.36 -22.95
C ALA A 74 14.01 26.77 -22.77
N LYS A 75 13.18 27.82 -22.69
CA LYS A 75 13.65 29.20 -22.41
C LYS A 75 14.27 29.34 -21.02
N HIS A 76 13.74 28.60 -20.05
CA HIS A 76 14.14 28.65 -18.64
C HIS A 76 14.81 27.36 -18.18
N TRP A 77 15.54 26.69 -19.08
CA TRP A 77 16.13 25.37 -18.84
C TRP A 77 17.07 25.34 -17.64
N ASN A 78 17.71 26.46 -17.32
CA ASN A 78 18.69 26.58 -16.24
C ASN A 78 18.06 26.88 -14.88
N LYS A 79 16.74 26.78 -14.73
CA LYS A 79 16.06 26.95 -13.44
C LYS A 79 16.11 25.65 -12.63
N ILE A 80 16.14 25.80 -11.32
CA ILE A 80 16.02 24.69 -10.38
C ILE A 80 14.59 24.16 -10.46
N VAL A 81 14.45 22.84 -10.56
CA VAL A 81 13.17 22.17 -10.45
C VAL A 81 13.20 21.23 -9.26
N THR A 82 12.07 21.13 -8.57
CA THR A 82 11.94 20.38 -7.31
C THR A 82 10.93 19.26 -7.45
N LEU A 83 11.28 18.10 -6.91
CA LEU A 83 10.43 16.94 -6.77
C LEU A 83 10.23 16.65 -5.29
N LYS A 84 8.97 16.56 -4.85
CA LYS A 84 8.66 16.08 -3.50
C LYS A 84 8.48 14.57 -3.52
N ILE A 85 9.13 13.92 -2.57
CA ILE A 85 9.02 12.47 -2.34
C ILE A 85 8.65 12.28 -0.88
N ALA A 86 7.65 11.45 -0.65
CA ALA A 86 7.24 11.07 0.69
C ALA A 86 7.41 9.55 0.88
N PRO A 87 7.77 9.11 2.09
CA PRO A 87 7.71 7.69 2.45
C PRO A 87 6.23 7.23 2.49
N VAL A 88 6.00 5.94 2.27
CA VAL A 88 4.68 5.34 2.46
C VAL A 88 4.63 4.68 3.83
N ILE A 89 3.65 5.09 4.63
CA ILE A 89 3.40 4.45 5.93
C ILE A 89 2.51 3.23 5.67
N ASP A 90 3.04 2.05 5.94
CA ASP A 90 2.37 0.78 5.65
C ASP A 90 2.01 -0.02 6.92
N GLY A 91 2.43 0.48 8.10
CA GLY A 91 2.15 -0.06 9.42
C GLY A 91 2.94 -1.34 9.73
N ILE A 92 3.99 -1.64 8.96
CA ILE A 92 4.87 -2.78 9.15
C ILE A 92 6.28 -2.25 9.36
N TYR A 93 6.87 -2.56 10.51
CA TYR A 93 8.29 -2.33 10.66
C TYR A 93 9.07 -3.37 9.85
N ASP A 94 9.63 -2.99 8.72
CA ASP A 94 10.53 -3.81 7.89
C ASP A 94 11.96 -3.26 7.81
N GLY A 95 12.21 -2.13 8.48
CA GLY A 95 13.50 -1.50 8.65
C GLY A 95 13.85 -0.52 7.54
N ASP A 96 14.89 0.29 7.76
CA ASP A 96 15.27 1.33 6.81
C ASP A 96 15.63 0.74 5.44
N GLN A 97 14.96 1.21 4.40
CA GLN A 97 15.15 0.76 3.02
C GLN A 97 15.93 1.79 2.22
N ILE A 98 16.88 1.31 1.42
CA ILE A 98 17.50 2.14 0.36
C ILE A 98 16.77 1.83 -0.94
N THR A 99 16.11 2.83 -1.51
CA THR A 99 15.56 2.78 -2.86
C THR A 99 16.21 3.85 -3.74
N LYS A 100 15.80 3.93 -5.01
CA LYS A 100 16.35 4.88 -5.97
C LYS A 100 15.23 5.61 -6.69
N VAL A 101 15.46 6.86 -7.04
CA VAL A 101 14.61 7.60 -7.97
C VAL A 101 15.26 7.52 -9.34
N LEU A 102 14.54 6.94 -10.28
CA LEU A 102 14.94 6.84 -11.68
C LEU A 102 14.33 8.03 -12.42
N LEU A 103 15.16 8.74 -13.16
CA LEU A 103 14.76 9.88 -13.96
C LEU A 103 15.13 9.62 -15.42
N SER A 104 14.18 9.84 -16.32
CA SER A 104 14.41 9.73 -17.75
C SER A 104 13.61 10.77 -18.49
N THR A 105 14.16 11.34 -19.56
CA THR A 105 13.35 12.17 -20.43
C THR A 105 12.42 11.32 -21.30
N ALA A 106 11.25 11.84 -21.63
CA ALA A 106 10.37 11.21 -22.62
C ALA A 106 10.95 11.33 -24.04
N GLU A 107 10.26 10.75 -25.02
CA GLU A 107 10.57 11.02 -26.42
C GLU A 107 10.49 12.53 -26.71
N PHE A 108 11.57 13.08 -27.27
CA PHE A 108 11.69 14.52 -27.48
C PHE A 108 12.27 14.83 -28.86
N ASN A 109 11.38 15.23 -29.77
CA ASN A 109 11.69 15.39 -31.19
C ASN A 109 12.44 16.69 -31.54
N VAL A 110 12.39 17.69 -30.66
CA VAL A 110 13.08 18.97 -30.87
C VAL A 110 14.60 18.80 -30.79
N HIS A 111 15.08 17.92 -29.91
CA HIS A 111 16.52 17.67 -29.77
C HIS A 111 16.80 16.23 -29.33
N GLN A 112 17.38 15.44 -30.25
CA GLN A 112 17.55 14.00 -30.07
C GLN A 112 18.42 13.61 -28.86
N ALA A 113 19.37 14.45 -28.44
CA ALA A 113 20.18 14.14 -27.24
C ALA A 113 19.36 14.10 -25.95
N TRP A 114 18.18 14.73 -25.95
CA TRP A 114 17.23 14.72 -24.84
C TRP A 114 16.09 13.73 -25.05
N SER A 115 16.09 12.94 -26.13
CA SER A 115 15.06 11.93 -26.35
C SER A 115 15.42 10.64 -25.62
N ASN A 116 14.55 10.16 -24.72
CA ASN A 116 14.76 8.92 -23.95
C ASN A 116 16.10 8.87 -23.19
N TYR A 117 16.60 10.02 -22.75
CA TYR A 117 17.85 10.14 -22.04
C TYR A 117 17.68 9.71 -20.59
N ARG A 118 18.49 8.75 -20.15
CA ARG A 118 18.49 8.28 -18.76
C ARG A 118 19.44 9.12 -17.91
N LEU A 119 18.90 9.75 -16.87
CA LEU A 119 19.69 10.47 -15.88
C LEU A 119 20.27 9.50 -14.83
N PRO A 120 21.31 9.90 -14.09
CA PRO A 120 21.81 9.11 -12.97
C PRO A 120 20.73 8.84 -11.92
N ASP A 121 20.68 7.60 -11.45
CA ASP A 121 19.76 7.21 -10.39
C ASP A 121 20.10 7.95 -9.07
N ILE A 122 19.09 8.47 -8.38
CA ILE A 122 19.27 9.17 -7.10
C ILE A 122 18.93 8.20 -5.96
N PRO A 123 19.90 7.73 -5.15
CA PRO A 123 19.59 6.90 -4.01
C PRO A 123 18.88 7.72 -2.93
N ILE A 124 17.84 7.14 -2.35
CA ILE A 124 17.11 7.71 -1.21
C ILE A 124 17.03 6.67 -0.09
N LEU A 125 17.18 7.15 1.14
CA LEU A 125 16.98 6.37 2.35
C LEU A 125 15.55 6.63 2.85
N VAL A 126 14.74 5.59 2.87
CA VAL A 126 13.42 5.58 3.51
C VAL A 126 13.64 5.10 4.94
N VAL A 127 13.43 6.00 5.89
CA VAL A 127 13.59 5.69 7.32
C VAL A 127 12.27 5.18 7.85
N ASP A 128 12.28 3.97 8.38
CA ASP A 128 11.10 3.32 8.91
C ASP A 128 10.84 3.83 10.34
N THR A 129 9.81 4.68 10.47
CA THR A 129 9.42 5.27 11.76
C THR A 129 8.47 4.37 12.56
N ASP A 130 8.07 3.21 12.04
CA ASP A 130 7.21 2.24 12.74
C ASP A 130 8.01 1.44 13.79
N MET A 131 9.17 1.97 14.25
CA MET A 131 10.05 1.36 15.26
C MET A 131 9.32 0.94 16.53
N THR A 132 8.23 1.61 16.91
CA THR A 132 7.43 1.26 18.08
C THR A 132 6.73 -0.09 17.94
N LEU A 133 6.56 -0.59 16.71
CA LEU A 133 5.96 -1.89 16.38
C LEU A 133 7.03 -2.97 16.09
N LYS A 134 8.32 -2.62 16.09
CA LYS A 134 9.42 -3.55 15.80
C LYS A 134 9.39 -4.75 16.74
N GLY A 135 9.06 -5.92 16.20
CA GLY A 135 9.03 -7.19 16.93
C GLY A 135 7.81 -7.38 17.83
N LEU A 136 6.85 -6.46 17.83
CA LEU A 136 5.61 -6.60 18.59
C LEU A 136 4.58 -7.36 17.75
N VAL A 137 4.24 -8.58 18.16
CA VAL A 137 3.29 -9.43 17.45
C VAL A 137 2.28 -10.01 18.43
N CYS A 138 1.00 -9.74 18.21
CA CYS A 138 -0.09 -10.45 18.87
C CYS A 138 -0.49 -11.67 18.04
N MET A 139 -0.69 -12.83 18.67
CA MET A 139 -1.02 -14.08 17.98
C MET A 139 -2.05 -14.91 18.74
N ALA A 140 -2.81 -15.69 17.99
CA ALA A 140 -3.57 -16.83 18.48
C ALA A 140 -3.26 -18.04 17.59
N ASN A 141 -2.49 -18.99 18.11
CA ASN A 141 -2.15 -20.23 17.38
C ASN A 141 -2.95 -21.41 17.97
N SER A 142 -3.15 -22.47 17.19
CA SER A 142 -3.97 -23.66 17.48
C SER A 142 -4.01 -24.08 18.96
N ASP A 143 -5.20 -24.47 19.44
CA ASP A 143 -5.51 -24.75 20.85
C ASP A 143 -5.20 -23.55 21.76
N PRO A 144 -5.97 -22.46 21.70
CA PRO A 144 -5.47 -21.12 21.44
C PRO A 144 -4.35 -20.73 22.40
N HIS A 145 -3.12 -20.94 21.93
CA HIS A 145 -1.94 -20.35 22.53
C HIS A 145 -1.89 -18.90 22.10
N MET A 146 -2.16 -18.03 23.06
CA MET A 146 -2.25 -16.60 22.86
C MET A 146 -0.90 -15.95 23.18
N MET A 147 -0.55 -14.92 22.42
CA MET A 147 0.59 -14.07 22.72
C MET A 147 0.15 -12.62 22.53
N THR A 148 0.36 -11.77 23.53
CA THR A 148 0.13 -10.33 23.43
C THR A 148 1.29 -9.64 22.72
N PHE A 149 1.11 -8.38 22.32
CA PHE A 149 2.16 -7.59 21.66
C PHE A 149 3.45 -7.47 22.48
N ASP A 150 3.33 -7.36 23.80
CA ASP A 150 4.44 -7.32 24.78
C ASP A 150 4.97 -8.73 25.14
N GLY A 151 4.52 -9.77 24.44
CA GLY A 151 5.08 -11.13 24.54
C GLY A 151 4.53 -11.98 25.68
N VAL A 152 3.48 -11.54 26.38
CA VAL A 152 2.81 -12.34 27.42
C VAL A 152 2.07 -13.50 26.76
N ARG A 153 2.40 -14.72 27.20
CA ARG A 153 1.74 -15.94 26.73
C ARG A 153 0.64 -16.38 27.70
N TYR A 154 -0.51 -16.76 27.16
CA TYR A 154 -1.63 -17.28 27.93
C TYR A 154 -2.50 -18.22 27.09
N GLU A 155 -3.39 -18.94 27.76
CA GLU A 155 -4.30 -19.90 27.13
C GLU A 155 -5.71 -19.33 27.08
N CYS A 156 -6.40 -19.49 25.94
CA CYS A 156 -7.81 -19.13 25.80
C CYS A 156 -8.60 -20.28 25.19
N GLN A 157 -8.96 -21.26 26.03
CA GLN A 157 -9.62 -22.50 25.61
C GLN A 157 -11.14 -22.37 25.55
N LEU A 158 -11.64 -21.37 24.82
CA LEU A 158 -13.06 -21.07 24.71
C LEU A 158 -13.50 -20.94 23.25
N PRO A 159 -14.71 -21.43 22.90
CA PRO A 159 -15.31 -21.17 21.59
C PRO A 159 -15.96 -19.79 21.57
N GLY A 160 -16.09 -19.23 20.37
CA GLY A 160 -16.82 -17.98 20.16
C GLY A 160 -15.98 -16.89 19.52
N GLU A 161 -16.48 -15.68 19.61
CA GLU A 161 -15.89 -14.47 19.05
C GLU A 161 -15.23 -13.67 20.16
N PHE A 162 -14.00 -13.23 19.92
CA PHE A 162 -13.24 -12.40 20.86
C PHE A 162 -12.59 -11.24 20.13
N ILE A 163 -12.50 -10.10 20.81
CA ILE A 163 -11.75 -8.95 20.33
C ILE A 163 -10.27 -9.22 20.61
N MET A 164 -9.50 -9.43 19.55
CA MET A 164 -8.06 -9.68 19.61
C MET A 164 -7.29 -8.37 19.74
N TYR A 165 -7.81 -7.30 19.12
CA TYR A 165 -7.23 -5.96 19.19
C TYR A 165 -8.32 -4.91 18.98
N LYS A 166 -8.22 -3.80 19.70
CA LYS A 166 -9.04 -2.61 19.50
C LYS A 166 -8.16 -1.38 19.71
N HIS A 167 -8.04 -0.55 18.68
CA HIS A 167 -7.32 0.70 18.79
C HIS A 167 -8.11 1.68 19.68
N GLN A 168 -7.41 2.52 20.45
CA GLN A 168 -8.04 3.39 21.45
C GLN A 168 -8.66 4.67 20.86
N THR A 169 -8.38 4.98 19.59
CA THR A 169 -8.67 6.28 18.97
C THR A 169 -9.07 6.11 17.52
N LEU A 170 -8.31 5.33 16.74
CA LEU A 170 -8.67 4.98 15.38
C LEU A 170 -9.78 3.90 15.37
N PRO A 171 -10.67 3.91 14.36
CA PRO A 171 -11.68 2.87 14.14
C PRO A 171 -11.03 1.60 13.57
N ILE A 172 -10.16 0.97 14.36
CA ILE A 172 -9.45 -0.27 14.01
C ILE A 172 -9.77 -1.32 15.06
N GLN A 173 -10.27 -2.47 14.62
CA GLN A 173 -10.62 -3.56 15.51
C GLN A 173 -10.45 -4.90 14.81
N VAL A 174 -9.89 -5.89 15.52
CA VAL A 174 -9.65 -7.24 15.02
C VAL A 174 -10.42 -8.22 15.89
N HIS A 175 -11.29 -9.01 15.27
CA HIS A 175 -12.04 -10.08 15.93
C HIS A 175 -11.53 -11.44 15.47
N GLY A 176 -11.28 -12.32 16.44
CA GLY A 176 -10.94 -13.71 16.22
C GLY A 176 -12.12 -14.62 16.55
N PHE A 177 -12.35 -15.62 15.71
CA PHE A 177 -13.41 -16.60 15.92
C PHE A 177 -12.80 -17.98 16.14
N PHE A 178 -13.23 -18.64 17.21
CA PHE A 178 -12.68 -19.91 17.67
C PHE A 178 -13.77 -20.97 17.72
N LYS A 179 -13.45 -22.18 17.26
CA LYS A 179 -14.36 -23.33 17.29
C LYS A 179 -13.65 -24.58 17.78
N LEU A 180 -14.45 -25.53 18.26
CA LEU A 180 -13.95 -26.89 18.52
C LEU A 180 -13.31 -27.48 17.26
N CYS A 181 -12.12 -28.04 17.42
CA CYS A 181 -11.36 -28.73 16.41
C CYS A 181 -10.75 -30.00 17.02
N ASN A 182 -9.94 -30.73 16.24
CA ASN A 182 -9.27 -31.96 16.69
C ASN A 182 -10.21 -32.95 17.40
N ASN A 183 -11.37 -33.23 16.80
CA ASN A 183 -12.42 -34.09 17.36
C ASN A 183 -12.91 -33.66 18.77
N GLY A 184 -12.96 -32.35 19.01
CA GLY A 184 -13.45 -31.78 20.28
C GLY A 184 -12.40 -31.72 21.38
N ARG A 185 -11.12 -31.93 21.06
CA ARG A 185 -10.01 -31.92 22.02
C ARG A 185 -9.27 -30.59 22.09
N ALA A 186 -9.61 -29.64 21.23
CA ALA A 186 -8.96 -28.35 21.15
C ALA A 186 -9.91 -27.27 20.64
N PHE A 187 -9.56 -26.01 20.86
CA PHE A 187 -10.19 -24.87 20.17
C PHE A 187 -9.24 -24.30 19.11
N CYS A 188 -9.72 -24.03 17.90
CA CYS A 188 -8.89 -23.52 16.83
C CYS A 188 -9.43 -22.18 16.32
N PRO A 189 -8.57 -21.19 16.04
CA PRO A 189 -8.95 -20.03 15.27
C PRO A 189 -9.43 -20.49 13.89
N CYS A 190 -10.58 -19.98 13.46
CA CYS A 190 -11.21 -20.40 12.21
C CYS A 190 -11.70 -19.25 11.35
N ALA A 191 -11.86 -18.05 11.91
CA ALA A 191 -12.12 -16.85 11.14
C ALA A 191 -11.45 -15.65 11.81
N VAL A 192 -11.21 -14.61 11.01
CA VAL A 192 -10.79 -13.29 11.45
C VAL A 192 -11.60 -12.24 10.70
N THR A 193 -12.01 -11.20 11.41
CA THR A 193 -12.51 -9.98 10.78
C THR A 193 -11.68 -8.79 11.23
N VAL A 194 -11.40 -7.89 10.29
CA VAL A 194 -10.59 -6.69 10.51
C VAL A 194 -11.40 -5.49 10.07
N MET A 195 -11.71 -4.62 11.01
CA MET A 195 -12.23 -3.29 10.73
C MET A 195 -11.07 -2.31 10.63
N SER A 196 -11.07 -1.50 9.59
CA SER A 196 -10.16 -0.38 9.41
C SER A 196 -10.92 0.80 8.80
N GLY A 197 -11.24 1.81 9.60
CA GLY A 197 -12.08 2.91 9.10
C GLY A 197 -13.53 2.48 8.94
N GLY A 198 -14.11 2.77 7.78
CA GLY A 198 -15.43 2.31 7.37
C GLY A 198 -15.44 0.94 6.69
N ASP A 199 -14.25 0.33 6.52
CA ASP A 199 -14.10 -0.93 5.79
C ASP A 199 -13.98 -2.11 6.76
N LEU A 200 -14.67 -3.20 6.42
CA LEU A 200 -14.66 -4.46 7.14
C LEU A 200 -14.20 -5.60 6.23
N PHE A 201 -13.06 -6.19 6.57
CA PHE A 201 -12.49 -7.36 5.90
C PHE A 201 -12.88 -8.62 6.66
N ILE A 202 -13.34 -9.64 5.95
CA ILE A 202 -13.80 -10.90 6.53
C ILE A 202 -13.05 -12.07 5.91
N PHE A 203 -12.47 -12.93 6.74
CA PHE A 203 -11.88 -14.20 6.34
C PHE A 203 -12.44 -15.31 7.23
N ASP A 204 -13.31 -16.16 6.70
CA ASP A 204 -14.03 -17.19 7.46
C ASP A 204 -13.87 -18.60 6.88
N ARG A 205 -13.30 -19.49 7.70
CA ARG A 205 -13.21 -20.95 7.50
C ARG A 205 -13.87 -21.74 8.63
N CYS A 206 -14.63 -21.09 9.49
CA CYS A 206 -15.40 -21.74 10.54
C CYS A 206 -16.43 -22.70 9.95
N ARG A 207 -16.97 -22.41 8.76
CA ARG A 207 -17.84 -23.29 7.98
C ARG A 207 -17.26 -23.58 6.61
N ALA A 208 -17.72 -24.65 5.95
CA ALA A 208 -17.40 -24.84 4.53
C ALA A 208 -18.11 -23.74 3.72
N GLY A 209 -17.34 -22.97 2.95
CA GLY A 209 -17.89 -22.01 1.99
C GLY A 209 -18.56 -22.70 0.79
N THR A 210 -19.25 -21.92 -0.03
CA THR A 210 -19.72 -22.32 -1.37
C THR A 210 -18.81 -21.76 -2.48
N GLY A 211 -17.72 -21.07 -2.11
CA GLY A 211 -16.80 -20.41 -3.03
C GLY A 211 -16.10 -21.41 -3.94
N SER A 212 -16.41 -21.36 -5.23
CA SER A 212 -15.83 -22.19 -6.27
C SER A 212 -14.55 -21.54 -6.82
N GLU A 213 -13.52 -21.38 -5.98
CA GLU A 213 -12.15 -21.23 -6.51
C GLU A 213 -11.20 -22.11 -5.69
N THR A 214 -11.04 -23.32 -6.19
CA THR A 214 -10.01 -24.27 -5.79
C THR A 214 -8.65 -23.74 -6.24
N THR A 215 -8.05 -22.86 -5.46
CA THR A 215 -6.59 -22.75 -5.44
C THR A 215 -6.07 -24.15 -5.05
N LYS A 216 -5.37 -24.80 -5.98
CA LYS A 216 -4.85 -26.17 -5.82
C LYS A 216 -4.08 -26.27 -4.49
N GLY A 217 -4.69 -26.90 -3.49
CA GLY A 217 -4.09 -27.10 -2.16
C GLY A 217 -5.00 -26.83 -0.97
N ILE A 218 -6.09 -26.05 -1.13
CA ILE A 218 -6.98 -25.71 0.00
C ILE A 218 -8.19 -26.65 0.01
N LYS A 219 -8.18 -27.64 0.91
CA LYS A 219 -9.20 -28.72 1.00
C LYS A 219 -10.62 -28.26 1.40
N LYS A 220 -10.84 -26.99 1.76
CA LYS A 220 -12.17 -26.43 2.06
C LYS A 220 -12.27 -24.98 1.56
N PRO A 221 -13.33 -24.61 0.82
CA PRO A 221 -13.54 -23.24 0.39
C PRO A 221 -13.70 -22.29 1.59
N MET A 222 -13.01 -21.15 1.52
CA MET A 222 -13.05 -20.06 2.51
C MET A 222 -14.06 -19.01 2.06
N ARG A 223 -14.77 -18.40 3.00
CA ARG A 223 -15.57 -17.20 2.74
C ARG A 223 -14.67 -15.98 2.94
N SER A 224 -14.50 -15.18 1.91
CA SER A 224 -13.82 -13.89 2.00
C SER A 224 -14.74 -12.78 1.51
N GLY A 225 -14.69 -11.62 2.14
CA GLY A 225 -15.52 -10.48 1.74
C GLY A 225 -14.95 -9.15 2.24
N LEU A 226 -15.33 -8.09 1.54
CA LEU A 226 -15.11 -6.70 1.93
C LEU A 226 -16.47 -6.02 2.00
N LEU A 227 -16.80 -5.44 3.15
CA LEU A 227 -17.95 -4.57 3.31
C LEU A 227 -17.41 -3.16 3.59
N GLY A 228 -17.48 -2.27 2.60
CA GLY A 228 -17.26 -0.83 2.82
C GLY A 228 -18.59 -0.15 3.10
N CYS A 229 -18.68 0.70 4.13
CA CYS A 229 -19.89 1.47 4.44
C CYS A 229 -19.55 2.86 5.01
N GLU A 230 -20.36 3.86 4.67
CA GLU A 230 -20.15 5.28 4.99
C GLU A 230 -20.28 5.65 6.49
N HIS A 231 -20.76 4.78 7.37
CA HIS A 231 -20.93 5.10 8.79
C HIS A 231 -20.62 3.89 9.69
N GLY A 232 -19.34 3.74 10.01
CA GLY A 232 -18.77 2.61 10.75
C GLY A 232 -19.50 2.28 12.06
N GLN A 233 -20.22 1.17 12.04
CA GLN A 233 -20.52 0.36 13.21
C GLN A 233 -20.50 -1.11 12.78
N MET A 234 -19.68 -1.95 13.42
CA MET A 234 -19.66 -3.38 13.12
C MET A 234 -21.00 -3.99 13.44
N ARG A 235 -21.64 -4.58 12.43
CA ARG A 235 -22.79 -5.46 12.62
C ARG A 235 -22.50 -6.76 11.87
N VAL A 236 -22.12 -7.79 12.61
CA VAL A 236 -22.05 -9.16 12.09
C VAL A 236 -23.48 -9.68 12.03
N GLU A 237 -24.19 -9.38 10.95
CA GLU A 237 -25.43 -10.07 10.64
C GLU A 237 -25.07 -11.44 10.08
N SER A 238 -25.44 -12.50 10.80
CA SER A 238 -25.15 -13.85 10.33
C SER A 238 -25.81 -14.05 8.97
N PHE A 239 -25.02 -14.27 7.92
CA PHE A 239 -25.54 -14.81 6.65
C PHE A 239 -25.81 -16.32 6.82
N ASN A 240 -26.79 -16.63 7.67
CA ASN A 240 -27.57 -17.85 7.55
C ASN A 240 -28.66 -17.54 6.53
N ASN A 241 -28.46 -17.98 5.29
CA ASN A 241 -29.44 -18.03 4.21
C ASN A 241 -30.89 -17.96 4.71
N ALA A 242 -31.55 -16.83 4.43
CA ALA A 242 -33.00 -16.66 4.37
C ALA A 242 -33.83 -17.78 5.01
N LYS A 243 -34.10 -17.67 6.30
CA LYS A 243 -35.35 -18.16 6.89
C LYS A 243 -35.81 -17.18 7.94
N ASP A 244 -36.78 -16.36 7.56
CA ASP A 244 -37.67 -15.69 8.50
C ASP A 244 -38.28 -16.76 9.41
N PHE A 245 -38.08 -16.60 10.72
CA PHE A 245 -38.96 -17.20 11.70
C PHE A 245 -39.79 -16.07 12.30
N LYS A 246 -41.12 -16.21 12.16
CA LYS A 246 -42.08 -15.50 13.00
C LYS A 246 -41.86 -15.84 14.48
#